data_AF-A0A0Q6RM21-F1
#
_entry.id   AF-A0A0Q6RM21-F1
#
_cell.length_a   1.000
_cell.length_b   1.000
_cell.length_c   1.000
_cell.angle_alpha   90.00
_cell.angle_beta   90.00
_cell.angle_gamma   90.00
#
_symmetry.space_group_name_H-M   'P 1'
#
loop_
_entity.id
_entity.type
_entity.pdbx_description
1 polymer ?
#
loop_
_entity_poly.entity_id
_entity_poly.type
_entity_poly.pdbx_seq_one_letter_code
_entity_poly.pdbx_strand_id
1 'polypeptide(L)'
;MPTKPEVKIERLEPRTVVAPLLVPTSFKLIGYGLSKEIYVYLSTREDGGDDVSNPDGSADASTYKIKIVADDSSTSTDRVLSLIAKPELDALPINQPLFVAVRLNGKFEDAQPTFRLA
;
A
#
# COMPACT_ATOMS: atom_id res chain seq x y z
N MET A 1 -14.67 23.33 5.41
CA MET A 1 -14.79 22.23 6.39
C MET A 1 -13.74 21.20 6.02
N PRO A 2 -12.92 20.67 6.94
CA PRO A 2 -12.05 19.56 6.59
C PRO A 2 -12.94 18.36 6.27
N THR A 3 -12.98 17.96 5.01
CA THR A 3 -13.67 16.75 4.58
C THR A 3 -13.03 15.58 5.30
N LYS A 4 -13.83 14.86 6.11
CA LYS A 4 -13.42 13.62 6.76
C LYS A 4 -12.83 12.70 5.69
N PRO A 5 -11.69 12.02 5.94
CA PRO A 5 -11.13 11.10 4.97
C PRO A 5 -12.17 10.02 4.64
N GLU A 6 -12.34 9.76 3.34
CA GLU A 6 -13.29 8.78 2.84
C GLU A 6 -12.76 7.35 3.09
N VAL A 7 -11.43 7.22 3.14
CA VAL A 7 -10.73 5.96 3.41
C VAL A 7 -9.89 6.12 4.67
N LYS A 8 -9.94 5.13 5.57
CA LYS A 8 -9.09 5.10 6.76
C LYS A 8 -8.55 3.70 7.01
N ILE A 9 -7.27 3.59 7.32
CA ILE A 9 -6.61 2.35 7.73
C ILE A 9 -6.61 2.30 9.26
N GLU A 10 -7.28 1.30 9.84
CA GLU A 10 -7.20 1.05 11.29
C GLU A 10 -5.98 0.20 11.65
N ARG A 11 -5.69 -0.84 10.84
CA ARG A 11 -4.55 -1.74 11.04
C ARG A 11 -4.29 -2.60 9.81
N LEU A 12 -3.13 -3.25 9.81
CA LEU A 12 -2.78 -4.29 8.85
C LEU A 12 -2.86 -5.68 9.49
N GLU A 13 -3.08 -6.68 8.66
CA GLU A 13 -2.96 -8.10 9.00
C GLU A 13 -2.02 -8.80 8.01
N PRO A 14 -0.83 -9.27 8.44
CA PRO A 14 -0.26 -9.14 9.79
C PRO A 14 0.02 -7.68 10.18
N ARG A 15 0.14 -7.40 11.49
CA ARG A 15 0.36 -6.03 12.02
C ARG A 15 1.62 -5.36 11.46
N THR A 16 2.62 -6.16 11.14
CA THR A 16 3.83 -5.73 10.45
C THR A 16 4.01 -6.64 9.26
N VAL A 17 4.00 -6.07 8.06
CA VAL A 17 4.20 -6.79 6.80
C VAL A 17 5.68 -6.72 6.46
N VAL A 18 6.32 -7.87 6.42
CA VAL A 18 7.71 -8.00 5.97
C VAL A 18 7.66 -8.66 4.60
N ALA A 19 7.99 -7.91 3.56
CA ALA A 19 7.94 -8.36 2.18
C ALA A 19 9.37 -8.61 1.66
N PRO A 20 9.76 -9.86 1.42
CA PRO A 20 11.05 -10.16 0.81
C PRO A 20 11.09 -9.74 -0.66
N LEU A 21 12.26 -9.36 -1.16
CA LEU A 21 12.44 -9.07 -2.59
C LEU A 21 12.04 -10.27 -3.47
N LEU A 22 11.37 -9.98 -4.58
CA LEU A 22 10.86 -10.94 -5.57
C LEU A 22 9.81 -11.94 -5.05
N VAL A 23 9.46 -11.90 -3.76
CA VAL A 23 8.50 -12.80 -3.14
C VAL A 23 7.15 -12.11 -2.98
N PRO A 24 6.06 -12.65 -3.58
CA PRO A 24 4.72 -12.12 -3.35
C PRO A 24 4.32 -12.35 -1.89
N THR A 25 3.98 -11.27 -1.21
CA THR A 25 3.63 -11.24 0.21
C THR A 25 2.21 -10.74 0.36
N SER A 26 1.32 -11.62 0.81
CA SER A 26 -0.09 -11.28 1.04
C SER A 26 -0.26 -10.58 2.37
N PHE A 27 -1.07 -9.53 2.40
CA PHE A 27 -1.46 -8.81 3.61
C PHE A 27 -2.86 -8.21 3.43
N LYS A 28 -3.48 -7.79 4.52
CA LYS A 28 -4.81 -7.15 4.48
C LYS A 28 -4.76 -5.77 5.11
N LEU A 29 -5.45 -4.83 4.50
CA LEU A 29 -5.84 -3.58 5.11
C LEU A 29 -7.17 -3.78 5.82
N ILE A 30 -7.24 -3.38 7.08
CA ILE A 30 -8.47 -3.37 7.88
C ILE A 30 -8.77 -1.92 8.22
N GLY A 31 -9.99 -1.47 7.92
CA GLY A 31 -10.33 -0.05 7.98
C GLY A 31 -11.78 0.25 7.60
N TYR A 32 -11.99 1.41 6.99
CA TYR A 32 -13.28 1.81 6.41
C TYR A 32 -13.08 2.51 5.07
N GLY A 33 -14.08 2.41 4.20
CA GLY A 33 -14.02 3.00 2.85
C GLY A 33 -13.06 2.28 1.91
N LEU A 34 -12.67 1.04 2.25
CA LEU A 34 -11.76 0.26 1.43
C LEU A 34 -12.50 -0.32 0.23
N SER A 35 -11.89 -0.24 -0.95
CA SER A 35 -12.41 -0.84 -2.17
C SER A 35 -11.26 -1.22 -3.09
N LYS A 36 -11.55 -1.98 -4.15
CA LYS A 36 -10.54 -2.30 -5.17
C LYS A 36 -10.13 -1.10 -6.03
N GLU A 37 -10.82 0.02 -5.90
CA GLU A 37 -10.57 1.25 -6.67
C GLU A 37 -9.58 2.19 -5.97
N ILE A 38 -9.22 1.92 -4.70
CA ILE A 38 -8.20 2.69 -4.00
C ILE A 38 -6.81 2.31 -4.52
N TYR A 39 -5.97 3.32 -4.65
CA TYR A 39 -4.56 3.12 -4.98
C TYR A 39 -3.78 2.94 -3.68
N VAL A 40 -3.19 1.75 -3.50
CA VAL A 40 -2.36 1.42 -2.34
C VAL A 40 -0.90 1.43 -2.76
N TYR A 41 -0.08 2.16 -2.02
CA TYR A 41 1.33 2.33 -2.31
C TYR A 41 2.15 2.41 -1.02
N LEU A 42 3.47 2.40 -1.17
CA LEU A 42 4.41 2.56 -0.07
C LEU A 42 5.09 3.92 -0.15
N SER A 43 5.30 4.49 1.02
CA SER A 43 5.88 5.81 1.23
C SER A 43 6.92 5.76 2.34
N THR A 44 7.97 6.58 2.27
CA THR A 44 8.88 6.80 3.41
C THR A 44 8.34 7.85 4.38
N ARG A 45 7.31 8.61 3.97
CA ARG A 45 6.68 9.66 4.78
C ARG A 45 5.25 9.31 5.18
N GLU A 46 4.87 9.78 6.37
CA GLU A 46 3.52 9.68 6.92
C GLU A 46 2.46 10.40 6.06
N ASP A 47 2.84 11.49 5.40
CA ASP A 47 1.94 12.27 4.54
C ASP A 47 1.72 11.63 3.14
N GLY A 48 2.35 10.48 2.87
CA GLY A 48 2.25 9.80 1.58
C GLY A 48 2.79 10.63 0.41
N GLY A 49 3.66 11.61 0.69
CA GLY A 49 4.17 12.57 -0.29
C GLY A 49 5.16 11.97 -1.29
N ASP A 50 5.78 10.83 -0.95
CA ASP A 50 6.69 10.09 -1.81
C ASP A 50 6.14 8.68 -2.08
N ASP A 51 5.96 8.34 -3.36
CA ASP A 51 5.56 6.99 -3.76
C ASP A 51 6.82 6.19 -4.12
N VAL A 52 7.32 5.37 -3.18
CA VAL A 52 8.48 4.49 -3.45
C VAL A 52 8.10 3.22 -4.21
N SER A 53 6.79 2.92 -4.32
CA SER A 53 6.32 1.82 -5.16
C SER A 53 6.41 2.19 -6.64
N ASN A 54 6.17 3.48 -6.94
CA ASN A 54 6.25 4.07 -8.27
C ASN A 54 7.03 5.41 -8.25
N PRO A 55 8.36 5.37 -8.04
CA PRO A 55 9.17 6.59 -7.88
C PRO A 55 9.22 7.46 -9.14
N ASP A 56 9.04 6.84 -10.32
CA ASP A 56 9.05 7.54 -11.60
C ASP A 56 7.67 8.15 -11.96
N GLY A 57 6.64 7.91 -11.13
CA GLY A 57 5.27 8.37 -11.40
C GLY A 57 4.67 7.80 -12.69
N SER A 58 5.18 6.65 -13.13
CA SER A 58 4.81 6.02 -14.40
C SER A 58 3.38 5.48 -14.35
N ALA A 59 2.65 5.58 -15.45
CA ALA A 59 1.36 4.91 -15.61
C ALA A 59 1.51 3.41 -15.92
N ASP A 60 2.73 2.97 -16.27
CA ASP A 60 3.01 1.56 -16.56
C ASP A 60 3.33 0.81 -15.26
N ALA A 61 2.42 -0.08 -14.85
CA ALA A 61 2.60 -0.94 -13.68
C ALA A 61 3.84 -1.86 -13.78
N SER A 62 4.38 -2.07 -14.98
CA SER A 62 5.58 -2.88 -15.21
C SER A 62 6.84 -2.23 -14.64
N THR A 63 6.86 -0.89 -14.52
CA THR A 63 8.02 -0.13 -14.01
C THR A 63 7.99 0.05 -12.49
N TYR A 64 6.94 -0.43 -11.82
CA TYR A 64 6.79 -0.29 -10.38
C TYR A 64 7.87 -1.11 -9.68
N LYS A 65 8.57 -0.46 -8.76
CA LYS A 65 9.55 -1.11 -7.90
C LYS A 65 8.89 -2.03 -6.91
N ILE A 66 7.66 -1.71 -6.49
CA ILE A 66 6.88 -2.55 -5.57
C ILE A 66 5.47 -2.65 -6.11
N LYS A 67 5.12 -3.82 -6.63
CA LYS A 67 3.79 -4.07 -7.19
C LYS A 67 2.84 -4.43 -6.06
N ILE A 68 1.81 -3.63 -5.87
CA ILE A 68 0.74 -3.90 -4.89
C ILE A 68 -0.56 -4.05 -5.66
N VAL A 69 -1.15 -5.24 -5.58
CA VAL A 69 -2.38 -5.57 -6.29
C VAL A 69 -3.41 -6.10 -5.31
N ALA A 70 -4.69 -5.84 -5.59
CA ALA A 70 -5.77 -6.49 -4.87
C ALA A 70 -5.78 -7.98 -5.19
N ASP A 71 -5.96 -8.81 -4.16
CA ASP A 71 -6.16 -10.23 -4.36
C ASP A 71 -7.58 -10.48 -4.87
N ASP A 72 -7.72 -10.73 -6.17
CA ASP A 72 -9.02 -11.00 -6.80
C ASP A 72 -9.68 -12.29 -6.31
N SER A 73 -8.91 -13.22 -5.74
CA SER A 73 -9.44 -14.45 -5.15
C SER A 73 -10.06 -14.23 -3.76
N SER A 74 -9.83 -13.07 -3.16
CA SER A 74 -10.29 -12.74 -1.81
C SER A 74 -11.48 -11.78 -1.83
N THR A 75 -12.45 -12.04 -0.94
CA THR A 75 -13.60 -11.14 -0.76
C THR A 75 -13.13 -9.81 -0.15
N SER A 76 -13.19 -8.74 -0.94
CA SER A 76 -12.95 -7.38 -0.48
C SER A 76 -14.28 -6.76 -0.03
N THR A 77 -14.27 -6.11 1.12
CA THR A 77 -15.42 -5.38 1.70
C THR A 77 -15.02 -3.95 1.98
N ASP A 78 -15.98 -3.09 2.34
CA ASP A 78 -15.72 -1.71 2.77
C ASP A 78 -14.78 -1.62 3.99
N ARG A 79 -14.56 -2.75 4.68
CA ARG A 79 -13.73 -2.86 5.88
C ARG A 79 -12.44 -3.64 5.74
N VAL A 80 -12.34 -4.49 4.73
CA VAL A 80 -11.19 -5.39 4.54
C VAL A 80 -10.84 -5.43 3.08
N LEU A 81 -9.60 -5.07 2.76
CA LEU A 81 -9.02 -5.20 1.43
C LEU A 81 -7.81 -6.13 1.51
N SER A 82 -7.85 -7.23 0.77
CA SER A 82 -6.74 -8.18 0.68
C SER A 82 -5.84 -7.77 -0.46
N LEU A 83 -4.54 -7.69 -0.19
CA LEU A 83 -3.51 -7.20 -1.10
C LEU A 83 -2.36 -8.18 -1.18
N ILE A 84 -1.64 -8.12 -2.29
CA ILE A 84 -0.39 -8.84 -2.50
C ILE A 84 0.66 -7.81 -2.90
N ALA A 85 1.68 -7.65 -2.06
CA ALA A 85 2.86 -6.86 -2.38
C ALA A 85 3.95 -7.75 -2.95
N LYS A 86 4.52 -7.38 -4.09
CA LYS A 86 5.70 -8.01 -4.67
C LYS A 86 6.75 -6.93 -4.97
N PRO A 87 7.76 -6.79 -4.09
CA PRO A 87 8.92 -5.94 -4.37
C PRO A 87 9.77 -6.54 -5.49
N GLU A 88 10.27 -5.70 -6.40
CA GLU A 88 11.26 -6.06 -7.42
C GLU A 88 12.69 -6.01 -6.83
N LEU A 89 13.69 -6.53 -7.56
CA LEU A 89 15.07 -6.67 -7.06
C LEU A 89 15.73 -5.32 -6.71
N ASP A 90 15.30 -4.24 -7.34
CA ASP A 90 15.78 -2.87 -7.14
C ASP A 90 14.86 -2.02 -6.26
N ALA A 91 13.91 -2.65 -5.55
CA ALA A 91 13.06 -1.98 -4.58
C ALA A 91 13.86 -1.43 -3.40
N LEU A 92 13.65 -0.15 -3.10
CA LEU A 92 14.32 0.57 -2.01
C LEU A 92 13.30 1.47 -1.29
N PRO A 93 13.54 1.82 -0.01
CA PRO A 93 14.66 1.38 0.84
C PRO A 93 14.45 0.02 1.53
N ILE A 94 15.45 -0.86 1.47
CA ILE A 94 15.48 -2.14 2.20
C ILE A 94 15.77 -1.89 3.69
N ASN A 95 15.22 -2.73 4.56
CA ASN A 95 15.43 -2.70 6.00
C ASN A 95 14.97 -1.42 6.72
N GLN A 96 14.23 -0.53 6.05
CA GLN A 96 13.65 0.67 6.65
C GLN A 96 12.12 0.53 6.83
N PRO A 97 11.53 1.15 7.86
CA PRO A 97 10.09 1.18 8.01
C PRO A 97 9.47 2.01 6.89
N LEU A 98 8.46 1.44 6.23
CA LEU A 98 7.66 2.08 5.21
C LEU A 98 6.22 2.23 5.68
N PHE A 99 5.61 3.29 5.20
CA PHE A 99 4.21 3.59 5.39
C PHE A 99 3.40 2.98 4.25
N VAL A 100 2.40 2.17 4.58
CA VAL A 100 1.37 1.78 3.61
C VAL A 100 0.39 2.93 3.52
N ALA A 101 0.42 3.63 2.39
CA ALA A 101 -0.39 4.79 2.10
C ALA A 101 -1.52 4.44 1.12
N VAL A 102 -2.64 5.13 1.26
CA VAL A 102 -3.80 4.98 0.38
C VAL A 102 -4.18 6.31 -0.27
N ARG A 103 -4.49 6.25 -1.56
CA ARG A 103 -5.05 7.35 -2.34
C ARG A 103 -6.40 6.94 -2.91
N LEU A 104 -7.37 7.85 -2.83
CA LEU A 104 -8.66 7.72 -3.50
C LEU A 104 -8.83 8.93 -4.43
N ASN A 105 -9.18 8.70 -5.70
CA ASN A 105 -9.36 9.76 -6.70
C ASN A 105 -8.17 10.73 -6.80
N GLY A 106 -6.94 10.21 -6.66
CA GLY A 106 -5.70 11.00 -6.68
C GLY A 106 -5.40 11.80 -5.42
N LYS A 107 -6.27 11.74 -4.40
CA LYS A 107 -6.10 12.41 -3.11
C LYS A 107 -5.58 11.43 -2.06
N PHE A 108 -4.58 11.86 -1.30
CA PHE A 108 -4.09 11.11 -0.13
C PHE A 108 -5.17 11.06 0.95
N GLU A 109 -5.41 9.86 1.49
CA GLU A 109 -6.44 9.63 2.50
C GLU A 109 -5.84 9.24 3.86
N ASP A 110 -4.92 8.27 3.90
CA ASP A 110 -4.31 7.77 5.14
C ASP A 110 -3.00 7.02 4.90
N ALA A 111 -2.19 6.84 5.94
CA ALA A 111 -0.95 6.05 5.91
C ALA A 111 -0.65 5.36 7.25
N GLN A 112 -0.04 4.17 7.21
CA GLN A 112 0.33 3.41 8.41
C GLN A 112 1.77 2.85 8.36
N PRO A 113 2.64 3.13 9.34
CA PRO A 113 4.05 2.67 9.38
C PRO A 113 4.15 1.20 9.78
N THR A 114 3.79 0.31 8.88
CA THR A 114 3.59 -1.12 9.18
C THR A 114 4.20 -2.05 8.15
N PHE A 115 4.98 -1.52 7.19
CA PHE A 115 5.57 -2.29 6.11
C PHE A 115 7.09 -2.22 6.14
N ARG A 116 7.76 -3.30 5.74
CA ARG A 116 9.22 -3.36 5.63
C ARG A 116 9.63 -4.27 4.48
N LEU A 117 10.63 -3.85 3.73
CA LEU A 117 11.31 -4.67 2.73
C LEU A 117 12.44 -5.49 3.39
N ALA A 118 12.57 -6.76 3.00
CA ALA A 118 13.58 -7.70 3.50
C ALA A 118 14.32 -8.46 2.40
#